data_AF-A0A484D805-F1
#
_entry.id   AF-A0A484D805-F1
#
_cell.length_a   1.000
_cell.length_b   1.000
_cell.length_c   1.000
_cell.angle_alpha   90.00
_cell.angle_beta   90.00
_cell.angle_gamma   90.00
#
_symmetry.space_group_name_H-M   'P 1'
#
loop_
_entity.id
_entity.type
_entity.pdbx_description
1 polymer ?
#
loop_
_entity_poly.entity_id
_entity_poly.type
_entity_poly.pdbx_seq_one_letter_code
_entity_poly.pdbx_strand_id
1 'polypeptide(L)'
;MSGTQKLNYLNNFNFIIMAHYRGPDPKREQFRRYLEKAGVVDSLTSVLVALYEQPEKPNNALEFVKQHLNAAGQTSADTEALQQEVVDLRQRCARLAEETKDLKAKLQRYEPEDGATAD
;
A
#
# COMPACT_ATOMS: atom_id res chain seq x y z
N MET A 1 16.21 1.64 -12.60
CA MET A 1 16.00 3.10 -12.66
C MET A 1 16.04 3.64 -11.23
N SER A 2 16.76 4.73 -10.94
CA SER A 2 16.87 5.27 -9.57
C SER A 2 15.50 5.75 -9.06
N GLY A 3 15.18 5.57 -7.77
CA GLY A 3 13.92 6.04 -7.17
C GLY A 3 13.66 7.54 -7.37
N THR A 4 14.72 8.34 -7.53
CA THR A 4 14.65 9.78 -7.84
C THR A 4 14.20 10.07 -9.27
N GLN A 5 14.50 9.20 -10.23
CA GLN A 5 14.01 9.31 -11.61
C GLN A 5 12.50 9.05 -11.67
N LYS A 6 12.02 8.00 -10.99
CA LYS A 6 10.59 7.63 -10.95
C LYS A 6 9.73 8.78 -10.39
N LEU A 7 10.17 9.41 -9.31
CA LEU A 7 9.50 10.56 -8.71
C LEU A 7 9.46 11.79 -9.63
N ASN A 8 10.55 12.08 -10.35
CA ASN A 8 10.61 13.19 -11.31
C ASN A 8 9.72 12.98 -12.54
N TYR A 9 9.55 11.73 -12.99
CA TYR A 9 8.60 11.40 -14.06
C TYR A 9 7.15 11.53 -13.61
N LEU A 10 6.80 11.06 -12.41
CA LEU A 10 5.46 11.26 -11.84
C LEU A 10 5.14 12.76 -11.69
N ASN A 11 6.10 13.55 -11.21
CA ASN A 11 5.93 15.00 -11.07
C ASN A 11 5.79 15.71 -12.43
N ASN A 12 6.58 15.34 -13.45
CA ASN A 12 6.43 15.86 -14.81
C ASN A 12 5.12 15.43 -15.47
N PHE A 13 4.66 14.20 -15.22
CA PHE A 13 3.42 13.71 -15.81
C PHE A 13 2.19 14.39 -15.20
N ASN A 14 2.17 14.55 -13.87
CA ASN A 14 1.17 15.39 -13.19
C ASN A 14 1.19 16.81 -13.76
N PHE A 15 2.38 17.35 -14.03
CA PHE A 15 2.52 18.65 -14.67
C PHE A 15 1.95 18.67 -16.09
N ILE A 16 2.11 17.63 -16.93
CA ILE A 16 1.53 17.60 -18.29
C ILE A 16 0.00 17.55 -18.27
N ILE A 17 -0.59 16.75 -17.37
CA ILE A 17 -2.05 16.74 -17.16
C ILE A 17 -2.55 18.12 -16.71
N MET A 18 -1.76 18.82 -15.88
CA MET A 18 -2.06 20.18 -15.43
C MET A 18 -1.72 21.28 -16.44
N ALA A 19 -0.77 21.09 -17.35
CA ALA A 19 -0.29 22.12 -18.29
C ALA A 19 -1.20 22.26 -19.51
N HIS A 20 -1.98 21.23 -19.85
CA HIS A 20 -3.02 21.33 -20.88
C HIS A 20 -4.31 22.03 -20.41
N TYR A 21 -4.33 22.59 -19.19
CA TYR A 21 -5.47 23.34 -18.65
C TYR A 21 -5.51 24.78 -19.16
N ARG A 22 -6.13 24.99 -20.33
CA ARG A 22 -6.50 26.32 -20.81
C ARG A 22 -7.68 26.85 -19.99
N GLY A 23 -7.41 27.63 -18.93
CA GLY A 23 -8.35 28.56 -18.29
C GLY A 23 -8.83 28.19 -16.86
N PRO A 24 -9.04 29.20 -15.97
CA PRO A 24 -9.54 29.03 -14.62
C PRO A 24 -11.07 28.86 -14.63
N ASP A 25 -11.54 27.68 -15.01
CA ASP A 25 -12.96 27.36 -14.96
C ASP A 25 -13.27 26.71 -13.59
N PRO A 26 -14.03 27.36 -12.69
CA PRO A 26 -14.22 26.87 -11.32
C PRO A 26 -14.88 25.49 -11.26
N LYS A 27 -15.72 25.15 -12.25
CA LYS A 27 -16.30 23.80 -12.39
C LYS A 27 -15.24 22.75 -12.73
N ARG A 28 -14.26 23.11 -13.57
CA ARG A 28 -13.16 22.21 -13.93
C ARG A 28 -12.20 21.98 -12.77
N GLU A 29 -11.95 22.99 -11.93
CA GLU A 29 -11.16 22.83 -10.71
C GLU A 29 -11.88 21.90 -9.71
N GLN A 30 -13.19 22.09 -9.51
CA GLN A 30 -13.97 21.22 -8.63
C GLN A 30 -13.96 19.76 -9.11
N PHE A 31 -14.14 19.52 -10.41
CA PHE A 31 -14.10 18.18 -10.99
C PHE A 31 -12.71 17.55 -10.85
N ARG A 32 -11.65 18.33 -11.03
CA ARG A 32 -10.28 17.89 -10.81
C ARG A 32 -10.03 17.48 -9.36
N ARG A 33 -10.42 18.33 -8.40
CA ARG A 33 -10.31 18.01 -6.97
C ARG A 33 -11.08 16.76 -6.60
N TYR A 34 -12.23 16.55 -7.23
CA TYR A 34 -12.98 15.31 -7.08
C TYR A 34 -12.17 14.09 -7.57
N LEU A 35 -11.56 14.16 -8.75
CA LEU A 35 -10.73 13.06 -9.29
C LEU A 35 -9.46 12.81 -8.46
N GLU A 36 -8.81 13.87 -7.97
CA GLU A 36 -7.66 13.78 -7.06
C GLU A 36 -8.08 13.15 -5.73
N LYS A 37 -9.18 13.63 -5.12
CA LYS A 37 -9.71 13.09 -3.85
C LYS A 37 -10.19 11.65 -3.97
N ALA A 38 -10.74 11.27 -5.13
CA ALA A 38 -11.19 9.92 -5.40
C ALA A 38 -10.05 8.97 -5.83
N GLY A 39 -8.80 9.44 -5.92
CA GLY A 39 -7.64 8.60 -6.28
C GLY A 39 -7.58 8.18 -7.75
N VAL A 40 -8.43 8.76 -8.62
CA VAL A 40 -8.47 8.44 -10.06
C VAL A 40 -7.18 8.89 -10.74
N VAL A 41 -6.68 10.07 -10.37
CA VAL A 41 -5.43 10.62 -10.92
C VAL A 41 -4.24 9.74 -10.55
N ASP A 42 -4.19 9.25 -9.31
CA ASP A 42 -3.12 8.37 -8.83
C ASP A 42 -3.12 7.02 -9.55
N SER A 43 -4.31 6.39 -9.65
CA SER A 43 -4.49 5.14 -10.39
C SER A 43 -4.05 5.25 -11.86
N LEU A 44 -4.51 6.29 -12.57
CA LEU A 44 -4.12 6.53 -13.95
C LEU A 44 -2.62 6.78 -14.09
N THR A 45 -2.03 7.52 -13.16
CA THR A 45 -0.58 7.79 -13.14
C THR A 45 0.20 6.50 -12.95
N SER A 46 -0.20 5.64 -12.01
CA SER A 46 0.44 4.36 -11.73
C SER A 46 0.42 3.43 -12.96
N VAL A 47 -0.73 3.31 -13.64
CA VAL A 47 -0.86 2.48 -14.84
C VAL A 47 0.01 2.98 -15.99
N LEU A 48 0.08 4.30 -16.19
CA LEU A 48 0.92 4.87 -17.25
C LEU A 48 2.42 4.74 -16.95
N VAL A 49 2.80 4.80 -15.67
CA VAL A 49 4.17 4.51 -15.23
C VAL A 49 4.49 3.03 -15.47
N ALA A 50 3.59 2.12 -15.12
CA ALA A 50 3.76 0.68 -15.38
C ALA A 50 3.90 0.38 -16.87
N LEU A 51 3.17 1.10 -17.73
CA LEU A 51 3.29 1.02 -19.19
C LEU A 51 4.65 1.57 -19.68
N TYR A 52 5.14 2.65 -19.09
CA TYR A 52 6.45 3.22 -19.42
C TYR A 52 7.61 2.32 -18.99
N GLU A 53 7.49 1.65 -17.84
CA GLU A 53 8.49 0.73 -17.30
C GLU A 53 8.55 -0.61 -18.04
N GLN A 54 7.62 -0.91 -18.96
CA GLN A 54 7.67 -2.14 -19.74
C GLN A 54 8.91 -2.17 -20.64
N PRO A 55 9.76 -3.22 -20.54
CA PRO A 55 10.98 -3.34 -21.35
C PRO A 55 10.67 -3.49 -22.85
N GLU A 56 9.56 -4.18 -23.17
CA GLU A 56 8.99 -4.23 -24.51
C GLU A 56 7.63 -3.54 -24.48
N LYS A 57 7.45 -2.52 -25.33
CA LYS A 57 6.18 -1.80 -25.40
C LYS A 57 5.10 -2.77 -25.91
N PRO A 58 3.98 -2.92 -25.21
CA PRO A 58 2.92 -3.81 -25.66
C PRO A 58 2.40 -3.33 -27.02
N ASN A 59 2.21 -4.27 -27.96
CA ASN A 59 1.64 -3.98 -29.29
C ASN A 59 0.29 -3.25 -29.20
N ASN A 60 -0.45 -3.45 -28.11
CA ASN A 60 -1.70 -2.75 -27.84
C ASN A 60 -1.69 -2.08 -26.46
N ALA A 61 -1.13 -0.87 -26.40
CA ALA A 61 -1.05 -0.07 -25.17
C ALA A 61 -2.43 0.20 -24.53
N LEU A 62 -3.49 0.30 -25.33
CA LEU A 62 -4.83 0.57 -24.80
C LEU A 62 -5.37 -0.62 -23.99
N GLU A 63 -5.16 -1.84 -24.46
CA GLU A 63 -5.56 -3.05 -23.72
C GLU A 63 -4.76 -3.20 -22.43
N PHE A 64 -3.46 -2.90 -22.46
CA PHE A 64 -2.63 -2.89 -21.25
C PHE A 64 -3.20 -1.95 -20.18
N VAL A 65 -3.55 -0.73 -20.59
CA VAL A 65 -4.10 0.29 -19.68
C VAL A 65 -5.43 -0.17 -19.09
N LYS A 66 -6.34 -0.73 -19.88
CA LYS A 66 -7.63 -1.24 -19.38
C LYS A 66 -7.46 -2.36 -18.35
N GLN A 67 -6.59 -3.33 -18.64
CA GLN A 67 -6.34 -4.45 -17.73
C GLN A 67 -5.71 -3.98 -16.41
N HIS A 68 -4.74 -3.07 -16.48
CA HIS A 68 -4.06 -2.55 -15.29
C HIS A 68 -4.94 -1.60 -14.48
N LEU A 69 -5.88 -0.86 -15.10
CA LEU A 69 -6.88 -0.08 -14.38
C LEU A 69 -7.86 -0.97 -13.59
N ASN A 70 -8.31 -2.08 -14.17
CA ASN A 70 -9.16 -3.05 -13.47
C ASN A 70 -8.44 -3.68 -12.27
N ALA A 71 -7.14 -3.95 -12.40
CA ALA A 71 -6.32 -4.49 -11.31
C ALA A 71 -5.98 -3.45 -10.23
N ALA A 72 -5.77 -2.18 -10.62
CA ALA A 72 -5.51 -1.07 -9.71
C ALA A 72 -6.70 -0.80 -8.77
N GLY A 73 -7.94 -0.98 -9.26
CA GLY A 73 -9.15 -0.82 -8.45
C GLY A 73 -9.29 -1.81 -7.29
N GLN A 74 -8.63 -2.98 -7.37
CA GLN A 74 -8.64 -3.99 -6.30
C GLN A 74 -7.48 -3.82 -5.31
N THR A 75 -6.46 -3.02 -5.63
CA THR A 75 -5.21 -3.03 -4.85
C THR A 75 -5.16 -1.96 -3.77
N SER A 76 -5.71 -0.75 -3.92
CA SER A 76 -5.51 0.30 -2.91
C SER A 76 -6.28 0.05 -1.60
N ALA A 77 -7.58 -0.26 -1.68
CA ALA A 77 -8.40 -0.49 -0.49
C ALA A 77 -8.01 -1.78 0.25
N ASP A 78 -7.73 -2.86 -0.49
CA ASP A 78 -7.27 -4.11 0.08
C ASP A 78 -5.87 -3.99 0.69
N THR A 79 -4.95 -3.23 0.08
CA THR A 79 -3.60 -3.07 0.66
C THR A 79 -3.61 -2.25 1.95
N GLU A 80 -4.43 -1.22 2.07
CA GLU A 80 -4.59 -0.47 3.32
C GLU A 80 -5.23 -1.33 4.41
N ALA A 81 -6.28 -2.09 4.09
CA ALA A 81 -6.92 -3.01 5.03
C ALA A 81 -5.96 -4.12 5.49
N LEU A 82 -5.22 -4.73 4.55
CA LEU A 82 -4.21 -5.75 4.85
C LEU A 82 -3.06 -5.18 5.69
N GLN A 83 -2.63 -3.93 5.44
CA GLN A 83 -1.61 -3.28 6.27
C GLN A 83 -2.10 -3.06 7.70
N GLN A 84 -3.34 -2.62 7.90
CA GLN A 84 -3.92 -2.52 9.25
C GLN A 84 -3.99 -3.88 9.94
N GLU A 85 -4.39 -4.93 9.24
CA GLU A 85 -4.46 -6.27 9.81
C GLU A 85 -3.08 -6.81 10.21
N VAL A 86 -2.04 -6.57 9.40
CA VAL A 86 -0.65 -6.93 9.75
C VAL A 86 -0.18 -6.21 11.01
N VAL A 87 -0.58 -4.95 11.21
CA VAL A 87 -0.25 -4.18 12.42
C VAL A 87 -0.98 -4.74 13.65
N ASP A 88 -2.28 -5.02 13.55
CA ASP A 88 -3.08 -5.62 14.64
C ASP A 88 -2.53 -6.98 15.05
N LEU A 89 -2.27 -7.86 14.08
CA LEU A 89 -1.74 -9.19 14.32
C LEU A 89 -0.36 -9.13 14.98
N ARG A 90 0.52 -8.22 14.55
CA ARG A 90 1.83 -8.02 15.19
C ARG A 90 1.71 -7.54 16.64
N GLN A 91 0.77 -6.63 16.93
CA GLN A 91 0.51 -6.19 18.31
C GLN A 91 -0.02 -7.35 19.17
N ARG A 92 -0.95 -8.15 18.66
CA ARG A 92 -1.45 -9.34 19.37
C ARG A 92 -0.36 -10.36 19.63
N CYS A 93 0.48 -10.66 18.64
CA CYS A 93 1.63 -11.56 18.83
C CYS A 93 2.59 -11.03 19.90
N ALA A 94 2.89 -9.73 19.90
CA ALA A 94 3.75 -9.13 20.92
C ALA A 94 3.13 -9.26 22.33
N ARG A 95 1.84 -8.97 22.48
CA ARG A 95 1.13 -9.11 23.76
C ARG A 95 1.10 -10.54 24.26
N LEU A 96 0.74 -11.49 23.39
CA LEU A 96 0.70 -12.91 23.73
C LEU A 96 2.09 -13.45 24.09
N ALA A 97 3.15 -12.99 23.41
CA ALA A 97 4.52 -13.36 23.73
C ALA A 97 4.93 -12.85 25.12
N GLU A 98 4.50 -11.63 25.48
CA GLU A 98 4.74 -11.06 26.80
C GLU A 98 3.95 -11.79 27.90
N GLU A 99 2.67 -12.07 27.66
CA GLU A 99 1.84 -12.89 28.58
C GLU A 99 2.44 -14.29 28.77
N THR A 100 2.88 -14.93 27.69
CA THR A 100 3.53 -16.25 27.77
C THR A 100 4.83 -16.18 28.56
N LYS A 101 5.62 -15.11 28.40
CA LYS A 101 6.85 -14.90 29.17
C LYS A 101 6.55 -14.69 30.65
N ASP A 102 5.56 -13.87 30.98
CA ASP A 102 5.16 -13.59 32.37
C ASP A 102 4.57 -14.82 33.06
N LEU A 103 3.69 -15.55 32.37
CA LEU A 103 3.13 -16.82 32.85
C LEU A 103 4.21 -17.88 33.04
N LYS A 104 5.17 -18.00 32.12
CA LYS A 104 6.30 -18.94 32.26
C LYS A 104 7.21 -18.55 33.43
N ALA A 105 7.45 -17.26 33.66
CA ALA A 105 8.21 -16.77 34.81
C ALA A 105 7.47 -17.00 36.14
N LYS A 106 6.13 -16.89 36.14
CA LYS A 106 5.28 -17.24 37.28
C LYS A 106 5.28 -18.74 37.55
N LEU A 107 5.17 -19.58 36.53
CA LEU A 107 5.29 -21.03 36.65
C LEU A 107 6.64 -21.43 37.25
N GLN A 108 7.74 -20.88 36.76
CA GLN A 108 9.07 -21.13 37.32
C GLN A 108 9.24 -20.68 38.78
N ARG A 109 8.43 -19.72 39.26
CA ARG A 109 8.40 -19.32 40.68
C ARG A 109 7.53 -20.24 41.54
N TYR A 110 6.55 -20.92 40.95
CA TYR A 110 5.62 -21.82 41.61
C TYR A 110 5.97 -23.30 41.44
N GLU A 111 7.03 -23.63 40.70
CA GLU A 111 7.81 -24.86 40.86
C GLU A 111 9.02 -24.60 41.78
N PRO A 112 8.86 -24.46 43.11
CA PRO A 112 9.87 -25.02 43.99
C PRO A 112 9.83 -26.55 43.82
N GLU A 113 10.98 -27.19 43.93
CA GLU A 113 11.15 -28.64 43.90
C GLU A 113 10.10 -29.38 44.75
N ASP A 114 9.01 -29.84 44.14
CA ASP A 114 8.10 -30.81 44.76
C ASP A 114 7.68 -31.82 43.70
N GLY A 115 8.53 -32.82 43.50
CA GLY A 115 8.25 -33.93 42.61
C GLY A 115 9.45 -34.77 42.20
N ALA A 116 9.75 -35.78 43.02
CA ALA A 116 10.44 -37.03 42.68
C ALA A 116 11.98 -37.11 42.77
N THR A 117 12.49 -37.33 43.98
CA THR A 117 13.38 -38.48 44.24
C THR A 117 13.03 -39.10 45.61
N ALA A 118 12.08 -40.03 45.61
CA ALA A 118 11.87 -41.00 46.68
C ALA A 118 11.10 -42.21 46.10
N ASP A 119 11.83 -43.10 45.41
CA ASP A 119 11.79 -44.56 45.53
C ASP A 119 13.06 -45.14 44.90
#